data_AF-E5B5E5-F1
#
_entry.id   AF-E5B5E5-F1
#
_cell.length_a   1.000
_cell.length_b   1.000
_cell.length_c   1.000
_cell.angle_alpha   90.00
_cell.angle_beta   90.00
_cell.angle_gamma   90.00
#
_symmetry.space_group_name_H-M   'P 1'
#
loop_
_entity.id
_entity.type
_entity.pdbx_description
1 polymer ?
#
loop_
_entity_poly.entity_id
_entity_poly.type
_entity_poly.pdbx_seq_one_letter_code
_entity_poly.pdbx_strand_id
1 'polypeptide(L)'
;MKNHVDLKIEWEHPDSLHKNPTGDPSIGYPQICIRTNRNAQRTDLKIVTEKTNEIADQYPENKVERAKHVIAALNSIFGGGSFGHAWIIIFNSEKEGDYSSYAYHQGYGYVHNGDTEGHTNDSNKRGFSYQHIVSLDRKKITALENNIIPGINVISTAIAYAMGYSPAEGRQGVYSAVTNCSWFAGHVWNLVTSENIEFAQPFPGIDYAERWGIDACYLLSRIADPGVIAESLSITDIGYDRPVNRETGPA
;
A
#
# COMPACT_ATOMS: atom_id res chain seq x y z
N MET A 1 -22.35 4.77 16.83
CA MET A 1 -22.35 3.45 16.15
C MET A 1 -21.13 3.38 15.25
N LYS A 2 -20.31 2.34 15.37
CA LYS A 2 -19.21 2.10 14.42
C LYS A 2 -19.84 1.55 13.14
N ASN A 3 -20.05 2.40 12.14
CA ASN A 3 -20.42 1.95 10.79
C ASN A 3 -19.18 1.31 10.17
N HIS A 4 -18.85 0.09 10.58
CA HIS A 4 -17.83 -0.71 9.93
C HIS A 4 -18.41 -1.18 8.60
N VAL A 5 -17.94 -0.60 7.51
CA VAL A 5 -18.31 -1.04 6.16
C VAL A 5 -17.38 -2.21 5.84
N ASP A 6 -17.87 -3.43 6.04
CA ASP A 6 -17.15 -4.64 5.65
C ASP A 6 -17.38 -4.89 4.16
N LEU A 7 -16.58 -4.20 3.34
CA LEU A 7 -16.55 -4.42 1.90
C LEU A 7 -15.47 -5.46 1.63
N LYS A 8 -15.90 -6.69 1.32
CA LYS A 8 -15.00 -7.69 0.77
C LYS A 8 -14.76 -7.34 -0.68
N ILE A 9 -13.65 -6.68 -0.96
CA ILE A 9 -13.14 -6.58 -2.32
C ILE A 9 -12.78 -8.00 -2.72
N GLU A 10 -13.54 -8.55 -3.65
CA GLU A 10 -13.28 -9.86 -4.22
C GLU A 10 -12.22 -9.73 -5.32
N TRP A 11 -11.23 -10.60 -5.22
CA TRP A 11 -10.18 -10.82 -6.20
C TRP A 11 -9.73 -12.25 -5.98
N GLU A 12 -9.20 -12.87 -7.03
CA GLU A 12 -8.64 -14.20 -6.89
C GLU A 12 -7.43 -14.11 -5.97
N HIS A 13 -7.48 -14.77 -4.81
CA HIS A 13 -6.29 -14.90 -3.97
C HIS A 13 -5.27 -15.80 -4.68
N PRO A 14 -3.97 -15.52 -4.57
CA PRO A 14 -2.96 -16.45 -5.09
C PRO A 14 -3.12 -17.82 -4.44
N ASP A 15 -2.95 -18.88 -5.23
CA ASP A 15 -3.01 -20.28 -4.76
C ASP A 15 -2.03 -20.55 -3.61
N SER A 16 -0.92 -19.81 -3.57
CA SER A 16 -0.02 -19.76 -2.41
C SER A 16 0.76 -18.45 -2.40
N LEU A 17 1.03 -17.93 -1.19
CA LEU A 17 1.94 -16.78 -1.02
C LEU A 17 3.38 -17.28 -0.92
N HIS A 18 4.26 -16.64 -1.67
CA HIS A 18 5.70 -16.87 -1.61
C HIS A 18 6.29 -16.33 -0.31
N LYS A 19 7.39 -16.93 0.14
CA LYS A 19 8.20 -16.44 1.27
C LYS A 19 9.64 -16.32 0.82
N ASN A 20 10.26 -15.19 1.17
CA ASN A 20 11.68 -14.97 0.95
C ASN A 20 12.24 -14.19 2.16
N PRO A 21 12.82 -14.88 3.16
CA PRO A 21 13.23 -14.25 4.41
C PRO A 21 14.56 -13.48 4.32
N THR A 22 15.35 -13.66 3.25
CA THR A 22 16.70 -13.10 3.16
C THR A 22 16.96 -12.30 1.88
N GLY A 23 16.04 -12.31 0.91
CA GLY A 23 16.19 -11.59 -0.35
C GLY A 23 16.89 -12.44 -1.42
N ASP A 24 17.57 -11.83 -2.40
CA ASP A 24 18.27 -12.54 -3.46
C ASP A 24 19.81 -12.42 -3.31
N PRO A 25 20.52 -13.49 -2.97
CA PRO A 25 21.98 -13.47 -2.84
C PRO A 25 22.72 -13.06 -4.12
N SER A 26 22.13 -13.26 -5.30
CA SER A 26 22.78 -12.95 -6.59
C SER A 26 22.88 -11.45 -6.87
N ILE A 27 22.05 -10.63 -6.22
CA ILE A 27 22.00 -9.16 -6.37
C ILE A 27 23.05 -8.45 -5.50
N GLY A 28 23.48 -9.10 -4.41
CA GLY A 28 24.37 -8.53 -3.40
C GLY A 28 23.68 -7.58 -2.41
N TYR A 29 24.25 -7.47 -1.21
CA TYR A 29 23.66 -6.74 -0.09
C TYR A 29 24.37 -5.39 0.19
N PRO A 30 23.64 -4.37 0.67
CA PRO A 30 22.21 -4.39 0.99
C PRO A 30 21.34 -4.28 -0.27
N GLN A 31 20.08 -4.70 -0.15
CA GLN A 31 19.12 -4.69 -1.24
C GLN A 31 17.77 -4.20 -0.74
N ILE A 32 17.05 -3.49 -1.61
CA ILE A 32 15.69 -3.03 -1.37
C ILE A 32 14.72 -3.91 -2.13
N CYS A 33 13.60 -4.20 -1.47
CA CYS A 33 12.54 -5.03 -1.99
C CYS A 33 11.20 -4.31 -1.81
N ILE A 34 10.42 -4.22 -2.89
CA ILE A 34 9.00 -3.89 -2.82
C ILE A 34 8.21 -5.19 -2.89
N ARG A 35 7.20 -5.33 -2.04
CA ARG A 35 6.32 -6.49 -1.99
C ARG A 35 4.87 -6.08 -2.05
N THR A 36 4.06 -6.96 -2.61
CA THR A 36 2.61 -6.94 -2.44
C THR A 36 2.05 -8.35 -2.33
N ASN A 37 0.99 -8.52 -1.54
CA ASN A 37 0.23 -9.76 -1.44
C ASN A 37 -0.98 -9.80 -2.38
N ARG A 38 -1.08 -8.85 -3.31
CA ARG A 38 -2.12 -8.81 -4.34
C ARG A 38 -1.70 -9.57 -5.58
N ASN A 39 -2.68 -10.18 -6.23
CA ASN A 39 -2.51 -10.61 -7.61
C ASN A 39 -2.43 -9.38 -8.54
N ALA A 40 -1.92 -9.59 -9.75
CA ALA A 40 -1.78 -8.58 -10.81
C ALA A 40 -3.15 -8.19 -11.41
N GLN A 41 -4.04 -7.74 -10.53
CA GLN A 41 -5.41 -7.34 -10.81
C GLN A 41 -5.72 -6.08 -10.01
N ARG A 42 -6.07 -5.01 -10.73
CA ARG A 42 -6.50 -3.74 -10.14
C ARG A 42 -7.82 -3.92 -9.39
N THR A 43 -8.03 -3.13 -8.35
CA THR A 43 -9.33 -3.04 -7.67
C THR A 43 -10.36 -2.44 -8.61
N ASP A 44 -11.56 -3.03 -8.69
CA ASP A 44 -12.68 -2.40 -9.37
C ASP A 44 -13.20 -1.21 -8.54
N LEU A 45 -12.76 0.00 -8.91
CA LEU A 45 -13.15 1.22 -8.24
C LEU A 45 -14.64 1.52 -8.36
N LYS A 46 -15.35 0.92 -9.33
CA LYS A 46 -16.79 1.11 -9.47
C LYS A 46 -17.52 0.60 -8.23
N ILE A 47 -17.19 -0.60 -7.76
CA ILE A 47 -17.77 -1.20 -6.54
C ILE A 47 -17.52 -0.31 -5.32
N VAL A 48 -16.29 0.22 -5.21
CA VAL A 48 -15.92 1.16 -4.14
C VAL A 48 -16.80 2.42 -4.22
N THR A 49 -16.89 3.05 -5.38
CA THR A 49 -17.65 4.29 -5.56
C THR A 49 -19.16 4.09 -5.35
N GLU A 50 -19.74 2.99 -5.81
CA GLU A 50 -21.16 2.67 -5.61
C GLU A 50 -21.48 2.55 -4.12
N LYS A 51 -20.66 1.81 -3.36
CA LYS A 51 -20.86 1.70 -1.91
C LYS A 51 -20.68 3.03 -1.19
N THR A 52 -19.68 3.80 -1.58
CA THR A 52 -19.44 5.10 -0.99
C THR A 52 -20.58 6.08 -1.31
N ASN A 53 -21.17 6.00 -2.50
CA ASN A 53 -22.36 6.76 -2.87
C ASN A 53 -23.57 6.39 -2.01
N GLU A 54 -23.84 5.10 -1.75
CA GLU A 54 -24.92 4.66 -0.85
C GLU A 54 -24.77 5.25 0.56
N ILE A 55 -23.54 5.44 1.02
CA ILE A 55 -23.26 6.05 2.33
C ILE A 55 -23.48 7.56 2.26
N ALA A 56 -23.03 8.18 1.18
CA ALA A 56 -23.23 9.61 0.95
C ALA A 56 -24.74 9.96 0.94
N ASP A 57 -25.56 9.13 0.31
CA ASP A 57 -27.00 9.32 0.15
C ASP A 57 -27.78 9.22 1.47
N GLN A 58 -27.20 8.65 2.53
CA GLN A 58 -27.79 8.63 3.88
C GLN A 58 -27.70 10.00 4.58
N TYR A 59 -26.90 10.94 4.06
CA TYR A 59 -26.65 12.25 4.65
C TYR A 59 -26.79 13.40 3.62
N PRO A 60 -27.95 13.55 2.95
CA PRO A 60 -28.09 14.45 1.79
C PRO A 60 -27.92 15.94 2.13
N GLU A 61 -28.36 16.38 3.31
CA GLU A 61 -28.43 17.80 3.67
C GLU A 61 -27.21 18.30 4.47
N ASN A 62 -26.37 17.40 4.99
CA ASN A 62 -25.24 17.77 5.85
C ASN A 62 -23.90 17.36 5.23
N LYS A 63 -23.27 18.31 4.51
CA LYS A 63 -21.99 18.12 3.83
C LYS A 63 -20.90 17.58 4.76
N VAL A 64 -20.81 18.12 5.98
CA VAL A 64 -19.74 17.77 6.95
C VAL A 64 -19.94 16.36 7.49
N GLU A 65 -21.16 15.99 7.90
CA GLU A 65 -21.45 14.62 8.36
C GLU A 65 -21.31 13.61 7.24
N ARG A 66 -21.77 13.95 6.03
CA ARG A 66 -21.60 13.12 4.83
C ARG A 66 -20.12 12.82 4.57
N ALA A 67 -19.28 13.85 4.57
CA ALA A 67 -17.84 13.72 4.36
C ALA A 67 -17.20 12.80 5.41
N LYS A 68 -17.52 12.97 6.69
CA LYS A 68 -17.01 12.10 7.77
C LYS A 68 -17.36 10.64 7.54
N HIS A 69 -18.61 10.35 7.20
CA HIS A 69 -19.08 8.98 6.97
C HIS A 69 -18.47 8.36 5.71
N VAL A 70 -18.36 9.14 4.63
CA VAL A 70 -17.70 8.69 3.40
C VAL A 70 -16.23 8.39 3.65
N ILE A 71 -15.47 9.28 4.28
CA ILE A 71 -14.04 9.06 4.47
C ILE A 71 -13.79 7.90 5.45
N ALA A 72 -14.62 7.75 6.49
CA ALA A 72 -14.56 6.57 7.35
C ALA A 72 -14.76 5.27 6.55
N ALA A 73 -15.72 5.25 5.63
CA ALA A 73 -15.98 4.11 4.77
C ALA A 73 -14.83 3.82 3.81
N LEU A 74 -14.32 4.85 3.11
CA LEU A 74 -13.16 4.71 2.23
C LEU A 74 -11.95 4.17 3.00
N ASN A 75 -11.62 4.74 4.15
CA ASN A 75 -10.50 4.25 4.96
C ASN A 75 -10.70 2.80 5.43
N SER A 76 -11.94 2.38 5.72
CA SER A 76 -12.28 0.99 6.04
C SER A 76 -12.10 0.04 4.86
N ILE A 77 -12.50 0.47 3.66
CA ILE A 77 -12.39 -0.32 2.43
C ILE A 77 -10.92 -0.51 2.06
N PHE A 78 -10.17 0.59 1.96
CA PHE A 78 -8.76 0.56 1.56
C PHE A 78 -7.87 -0.04 2.64
N GLY A 79 -8.17 0.19 3.92
CA GLY A 79 -7.43 -0.38 5.05
C GLY A 79 -7.78 -1.83 5.39
N GLY A 80 -8.85 -2.36 4.79
CA GLY A 80 -9.29 -3.74 5.01
C GLY A 80 -8.31 -4.75 4.40
N GLY A 81 -8.16 -5.90 5.06
CA GLY A 81 -7.29 -6.98 4.56
C GLY A 81 -7.66 -7.51 3.17
N SER A 82 -8.92 -7.35 2.76
CA SER A 82 -9.42 -7.65 1.42
C SER A 82 -8.86 -6.71 0.34
N PHE A 83 -8.46 -5.49 0.65
CA PHE A 83 -7.82 -4.61 -0.34
C PHE A 83 -6.41 -5.09 -0.69
N GLY A 84 -5.75 -5.79 0.23
CA GLY A 84 -4.35 -6.18 0.13
C GLY A 84 -3.40 -5.12 0.65
N HIS A 85 -2.10 -5.41 0.55
CA HIS A 85 -1.05 -4.61 1.16
C HIS A 85 0.18 -4.52 0.26
N ALA A 86 0.89 -3.40 0.35
CA ALA A 86 2.21 -3.21 -0.25
C ALA A 86 3.17 -2.61 0.79
N TRP A 87 4.41 -3.08 0.79
CA TRP A 87 5.41 -2.66 1.77
C TRP A 87 6.82 -2.75 1.20
N ILE A 88 7.76 -2.07 1.87
CA ILE A 88 9.17 -2.05 1.52
C ILE A 88 9.96 -2.85 2.56
N ILE A 89 10.93 -3.63 2.10
CA ILE A 89 11.93 -4.30 2.93
C ILE A 89 13.32 -3.91 2.45
N ILE A 90 14.23 -3.66 3.37
CA ILE A 90 15.66 -3.64 3.10
C ILE A 90 16.28 -4.86 3.74
N PHE A 91 16.89 -5.73 2.94
CA PHE A 91 17.73 -6.81 3.46
C PHE A 91 19.15 -6.29 3.61
N ASN A 92 19.64 -6.25 4.85
CA ASN A 92 20.96 -5.68 5.16
C ASN A 92 22.10 -6.67 4.93
N SER A 93 21.81 -7.97 5.06
CA SER A 93 22.70 -9.09 4.74
C SER A 93 21.89 -10.37 4.43
N GLU A 94 22.60 -11.44 4.09
CA GLU A 94 22.02 -12.78 3.88
C GLU A 94 21.52 -13.45 5.16
N LYS A 95 21.73 -12.83 6.34
CA LYS A 95 21.34 -13.41 7.62
C LYS A 95 19.84 -13.21 7.84
N GLU A 96 19.16 -14.30 8.18
CA GLU A 96 17.74 -14.23 8.55
C GLU A 96 17.54 -13.27 9.73
N GLY A 97 16.56 -12.37 9.59
CA GLY A 97 16.26 -11.36 10.61
C GLY A 97 17.07 -10.07 10.50
N ASP A 98 18.10 -10.02 9.63
CA ASP A 98 18.85 -8.78 9.36
C ASP A 98 18.18 -7.96 8.24
N TYR A 99 17.04 -7.37 8.59
CA TYR A 99 16.24 -6.55 7.68
C TYR A 99 15.64 -5.34 8.41
N SER A 100 15.25 -4.34 7.61
CA SER A 100 14.33 -3.28 8.01
C SER A 100 13.07 -3.34 7.15
N SER A 101 11.90 -3.07 7.71
CA SER A 101 10.65 -2.98 6.94
C SER A 101 9.91 -1.67 7.19
N TYR A 102 9.33 -1.13 6.12
CA TYR A 102 8.69 0.18 6.11
C TYR A 102 7.33 0.06 5.42
N ALA A 103 6.28 0.54 6.09
CA ALA A 103 4.93 0.47 5.54
C ALA A 103 4.01 1.55 6.12
N TYR A 104 2.85 1.70 5.47
CA TYR A 104 1.73 2.47 5.99
C TYR A 104 0.59 1.54 6.36
N HIS A 105 0.02 1.71 7.55
CA HIS A 105 -1.10 0.91 8.06
C HIS A 105 -2.27 1.77 8.53
N GLN A 106 -3.49 1.29 8.29
CA GLN A 106 -4.69 1.92 8.81
C GLN A 106 -4.63 2.02 10.35
N GLY A 107 -4.94 3.19 10.89
CA GLY A 107 -4.90 3.44 12.34
C GLY A 107 -3.53 3.77 12.91
N TYR A 108 -2.44 3.44 12.22
CA TYR A 108 -1.06 3.67 12.71
C TYR A 108 -0.26 4.66 11.86
N GLY A 109 -0.61 4.87 10.59
CA GLY A 109 0.21 5.67 9.67
C GLY A 109 1.50 4.92 9.31
N TYR A 110 2.62 5.63 9.35
CA TYR A 110 3.95 5.03 9.13
C TYR A 110 4.29 4.01 10.22
N VAL A 111 4.82 2.87 9.81
CA VAL A 111 5.28 1.75 10.65
C VAL A 111 6.67 1.36 10.20
N HIS A 112 7.57 1.17 11.16
CA HIS A 112 8.93 0.64 10.94
C HIS A 112 9.13 -0.63 11.75
N ASN A 113 9.55 -1.72 11.11
CA ASN A 113 9.78 -3.03 11.75
C ASN A 113 8.59 -3.57 12.56
N GLY A 114 7.36 -3.22 12.18
CA GLY A 114 6.16 -3.67 12.87
C GLY A 114 6.10 -3.21 14.33
N ASP A 115 6.50 -1.97 14.61
CA ASP A 115 6.58 -1.33 15.94
C ASP A 115 5.24 -1.20 16.71
N THR A 116 4.23 -1.98 16.34
CA THR A 116 2.86 -1.90 16.85
C THR A 116 2.45 -3.16 17.66
N GLU A 117 3.33 -3.69 18.52
CA GLU A 117 3.03 -4.87 19.35
C GLU A 117 2.50 -6.09 18.55
N GLY A 118 2.94 -6.26 17.31
CA GLY A 118 2.53 -7.37 16.43
C GLY A 118 1.29 -7.13 15.57
N HIS A 119 0.64 -5.96 15.66
CA HIS A 119 -0.54 -5.64 14.85
C HIS A 119 -0.27 -5.39 13.36
N THR A 120 0.96 -5.02 12.99
CA THR A 120 1.32 -4.64 11.61
C THR A 120 2.58 -5.36 11.14
N ASN A 121 2.62 -6.69 11.28
CA ASN A 121 3.80 -7.49 10.99
C ASN A 121 4.09 -7.59 9.48
N ASP A 122 4.86 -6.64 8.97
CA ASP A 122 5.47 -6.63 7.63
C ASP A 122 6.90 -7.19 7.66
N SER A 123 7.08 -8.32 8.36
CA SER A 123 8.39 -8.98 8.44
C SER A 123 8.84 -9.55 7.10
N ASN A 124 10.14 -9.85 7.02
CA ASN A 124 10.74 -10.64 5.96
C ASN A 124 10.05 -12.00 5.71
N LYS A 125 9.34 -12.55 6.70
CA LYS A 125 8.59 -13.81 6.62
C LYS A 125 7.17 -13.67 6.11
N ARG A 126 6.65 -12.44 6.01
CA ARG A 126 5.30 -12.19 5.50
C ARG A 126 5.19 -12.67 4.05
N GLY A 127 4.12 -13.43 3.78
CA GLY A 127 3.85 -13.95 2.44
C GLY A 127 3.52 -12.84 1.44
N PHE A 128 4.01 -12.97 0.21
CA PHE A 128 3.75 -12.03 -0.89
C PHE A 128 3.38 -12.79 -2.17
N SER A 129 2.72 -12.11 -3.11
CA SER A 129 2.44 -12.63 -4.45
C SER A 129 3.51 -12.17 -5.43
N TYR A 130 3.84 -10.88 -5.38
CA TYR A 130 4.89 -10.27 -6.20
C TYR A 130 5.92 -9.59 -5.31
N GLN A 131 7.18 -9.73 -5.69
CA GLN A 131 8.28 -8.93 -5.17
C GLN A 131 9.15 -8.45 -6.31
N HIS A 132 9.79 -7.32 -6.13
CA HIS A 132 10.91 -6.90 -6.97
C HIS A 132 12.05 -6.47 -6.06
N ILE A 133 13.27 -6.87 -6.41
CA ILE A 133 14.45 -6.70 -5.57
C ILE A 133 15.56 -6.09 -6.41
N VAL A 134 16.21 -5.06 -5.88
CA VAL A 134 17.41 -4.47 -6.48
C VAL A 134 18.46 -4.13 -5.44
N SER A 135 19.72 -4.07 -5.90
CA SER A 135 20.84 -3.66 -5.07
C SER A 135 20.64 -2.22 -4.59
N LEU A 136 21.02 -1.95 -3.34
CA LEU A 136 20.90 -0.64 -2.73
C LEU A 136 22.22 -0.19 -2.12
N ASP A 137 22.65 1.03 -2.44
CA ASP A 137 23.78 1.66 -1.75
C ASP A 137 23.37 2.04 -0.31
N ARG A 138 24.25 1.78 0.67
CA ARG A 138 24.06 2.20 2.07
C ARG A 138 23.76 3.70 2.21
N LYS A 139 24.32 4.56 1.37
CA LYS A 139 24.00 6.00 1.36
C LYS A 139 22.54 6.27 1.02
N LYS A 140 21.93 5.45 0.16
CA LYS A 140 20.50 5.54 -0.18
C LYS A 140 19.62 5.08 0.98
N ILE A 141 20.08 4.12 1.81
CA ILE A 141 19.38 3.75 3.07
C ILE A 141 19.34 4.97 4.00
N THR A 142 20.49 5.62 4.22
CA THR A 142 20.54 6.83 5.06
C THR A 142 19.64 7.95 4.52
N ALA A 143 19.62 8.16 3.20
CA ALA A 143 18.74 9.15 2.58
C ALA A 143 17.25 8.76 2.69
N LEU A 144 16.93 7.47 2.59
CA LEU A 144 15.58 6.96 2.77
C LEU A 144 15.04 7.30 4.17
N GLU A 145 15.81 6.97 5.20
CA GLU A 145 15.38 7.11 6.60
C GLU A 145 15.37 8.57 7.07
N ASN A 146 16.34 9.38 6.64
CA ASN A 146 16.49 10.75 7.13
C ASN A 146 15.76 11.81 6.29
N ASN A 147 15.46 11.52 5.02
CA ASN A 147 14.90 12.52 4.10
C ASN A 147 13.61 12.05 3.44
N ILE A 148 13.63 10.88 2.78
CA ILE A 148 12.50 10.44 1.93
C ILE A 148 11.29 10.09 2.78
N ILE A 149 11.42 9.18 3.76
CA ILE A 149 10.31 8.79 4.63
C ILE A 149 9.76 10.00 5.42
N PRO A 150 10.60 10.83 6.07
CA PRO A 150 10.10 12.05 6.72
C PRO A 150 9.35 12.98 5.77
N GLY A 151 9.85 13.19 4.55
CA GLY A 151 9.19 14.01 3.53
C GLY A 151 7.83 13.44 3.12
N ILE A 152 7.75 12.13 2.88
CA ILE A 152 6.50 11.42 2.56
C ILE A 152 5.51 11.53 3.73
N ASN A 153 5.97 11.42 4.98
CA ASN A 153 5.14 11.56 6.17
C ASN A 153 4.56 12.98 6.32
N VAL A 154 5.32 14.01 5.96
CA VAL A 154 4.82 15.39 5.92
C VAL A 154 3.74 15.54 4.85
N ILE A 155 3.96 15.01 3.65
CA ILE A 155 3.01 15.09 2.53
C ILE A 155 1.70 14.37 2.88
N SER A 156 1.77 13.13 3.39
CA SER A 156 0.57 12.37 3.73
C SER A 156 -0.23 13.03 4.85
N THR A 157 0.46 13.65 5.81
CA THR A 157 -0.17 14.43 6.88
C THR A 157 -0.87 15.68 6.35
N ALA A 158 -0.24 16.42 5.42
CA ALA A 158 -0.85 17.58 4.80
C ALA A 158 -2.10 17.22 3.98
N ILE A 159 -2.05 16.13 3.23
CA ILE A 159 -3.21 15.58 2.49
C ILE A 159 -4.33 15.20 3.46
N ALA A 160 -3.99 14.51 4.55
CA ALA A 160 -4.98 14.13 5.57
C ALA A 160 -5.66 15.35 6.19
N TYR A 161 -4.92 16.41 6.53
CA TYR A 161 -5.52 17.64 7.03
C TYR A 161 -6.46 18.29 6.02
N ALA A 162 -6.12 18.30 4.73
CA ALA A 162 -7.00 18.78 3.67
C ALA A 162 -8.28 17.93 3.54
N MET A 163 -8.24 16.67 3.96
CA MET A 163 -9.39 15.77 4.03
C MET A 163 -10.13 15.82 5.38
N GLY A 164 -9.65 16.61 6.35
CA GLY A 164 -10.25 16.72 7.69
C GLY A 164 -9.81 15.66 8.70
N TYR A 165 -8.64 15.04 8.51
CA TYR A 165 -8.06 14.00 9.36
C TYR A 165 -6.72 14.43 9.95
N SER A 166 -6.38 13.86 11.10
CA SER A 166 -5.09 14.04 11.77
C SER A 166 -4.37 12.70 11.92
N PRO A 167 -3.03 12.69 12.05
CA PRO A 167 -2.30 11.51 12.48
C PRO A 167 -2.81 10.97 13.82
N ALA A 168 -2.68 9.66 14.02
CA ALA A 168 -2.90 9.06 15.33
C ALA A 168 -1.89 9.63 16.35
N GLU A 169 -2.30 9.70 17.61
CA GLU A 169 -1.47 10.24 18.67
C GLU A 169 -0.12 9.51 18.75
N GLY A 170 0.98 10.28 18.78
CA GLY A 170 2.33 9.73 18.81
C GLY A 170 2.80 9.06 17.51
N ARG A 171 2.02 9.13 16.42
CA ARG A 171 2.39 8.54 15.11
C ARG A 171 2.79 9.61 14.10
N GLN A 172 3.49 9.15 13.05
CA GLN A 172 3.90 9.97 11.92
C GLN A 172 3.25 9.46 10.63
N GLY A 173 3.00 10.37 9.70
CA GLY A 173 2.32 10.04 8.45
C GLY A 173 0.87 9.61 8.68
N VAL A 174 0.06 9.68 7.63
CA VAL A 174 -1.35 9.31 7.72
C VAL A 174 -1.72 8.32 6.63
N TYR A 175 -2.21 7.17 7.06
CA TYR A 175 -2.88 6.23 6.18
C TYR A 175 -4.29 6.76 5.88
N SER A 176 -4.60 6.88 4.59
CA SER A 176 -5.95 7.16 4.11
C SER A 176 -6.21 6.39 2.82
N ALA A 177 -7.42 6.45 2.27
CA ALA A 177 -7.71 5.92 0.94
C ALA A 177 -6.80 6.51 -0.16
N VAL A 178 -6.37 7.77 -0.01
CA VAL A 178 -5.49 8.47 -0.97
C VAL A 178 -4.01 8.15 -0.71
N THR A 179 -3.63 8.10 0.56
CA THR A 179 -2.24 7.91 1.04
C THR A 179 -2.10 6.54 1.70
N ASN A 180 -2.55 5.48 1.02
CA ASN A 180 -2.53 4.12 1.55
C ASN A 180 -1.13 3.47 1.46
N CYS A 181 -1.05 2.18 1.80
CA CYS A 181 0.18 1.39 1.76
C CYS A 181 0.87 1.38 0.38
N SER A 182 0.10 1.39 -0.70
CA SER A 182 0.63 1.38 -2.07
C SER A 182 1.12 2.75 -2.49
N TRP A 183 0.45 3.81 -2.06
CA TRP A 183 0.94 5.18 -2.25
C TRP A 183 2.31 5.35 -1.59
N PHE A 184 2.43 4.91 -0.34
CA PHE A 184 3.69 4.95 0.39
C PHE A 184 4.78 4.10 -0.29
N ALA A 185 4.51 2.81 -0.52
CA ALA A 185 5.50 1.88 -1.09
C ALA A 185 5.95 2.30 -2.49
N GLY A 186 5.01 2.71 -3.35
CA GLY A 186 5.32 3.19 -4.70
C GLY A 186 6.18 4.46 -4.71
N HIS A 187 5.86 5.45 -3.87
CA HIS A 187 6.69 6.65 -3.76
C HIS A 187 8.07 6.36 -3.17
N VAL A 188 8.17 5.55 -2.12
CA VAL A 188 9.47 5.15 -1.54
C VAL A 188 10.30 4.44 -2.59
N TRP A 189 9.73 3.45 -3.29
CA TRP A 189 10.42 2.73 -4.35
C TRP A 189 10.97 3.68 -5.40
N ASN A 190 10.08 4.47 -6.03
CA ASN A 190 10.47 5.32 -7.15
C ASN A 190 11.51 6.39 -6.75
N LEU A 191 11.42 6.93 -5.54
CA LEU A 191 12.39 7.93 -5.06
C LEU A 191 13.75 7.32 -4.70
N VAL A 192 13.80 6.07 -4.21
CA VAL A 192 15.05 5.42 -3.79
C VAL A 192 15.76 4.75 -4.96
N THR A 193 15.02 3.99 -5.77
CA THR A 193 15.59 3.18 -6.85
C THR A 193 15.72 3.96 -8.16
N SER A 194 14.93 5.03 -8.32
CA SER A 194 14.73 5.72 -9.60
C SER A 194 14.11 4.83 -10.69
N GLU A 195 13.60 3.66 -10.31
CA GLU A 195 12.67 2.91 -11.15
C GLU A 195 11.31 3.62 -11.11
N ASN A 196 10.56 3.56 -12.18
CA ASN A 196 9.27 4.24 -12.27
C ASN A 196 8.16 3.21 -12.37
N ILE A 197 7.89 2.49 -11.27
CA ILE A 197 6.77 1.56 -11.24
C ILE A 197 5.46 2.35 -11.15
N GLU A 198 4.44 1.89 -11.88
CA GLU A 198 3.09 2.39 -11.71
C GLU A 198 2.50 1.75 -10.45
N PHE A 199 1.88 2.57 -9.59
CA PHE A 199 1.31 2.11 -8.32
C PHE A 199 -0.10 2.66 -8.09
N ALA A 200 -0.64 3.40 -9.06
CA ALA A 200 -1.95 4.00 -8.97
C ALA A 200 -2.74 3.79 -10.26
N GLN A 201 -4.06 3.84 -10.16
CA GLN A 201 -4.96 3.79 -11.30
C GLN A 201 -5.79 5.08 -11.39
N PRO A 202 -6.28 5.44 -12.60
CA PRO A 202 -7.13 6.61 -12.78
C PRO A 202 -8.35 6.58 -11.86
N PHE A 203 -8.66 7.72 -11.26
CA PHE A 203 -9.82 7.91 -10.41
C PHE A 203 -10.36 9.33 -10.60
N PRO A 204 -11.56 9.52 -11.17
CA PRO A 204 -12.11 10.85 -11.45
C PRO A 204 -12.75 11.43 -10.18
N GLY A 205 -11.93 11.87 -9.22
CA GLY A 205 -12.41 12.38 -7.93
C GLY A 205 -13.34 13.58 -8.03
N ILE A 206 -13.21 14.37 -9.10
CA ILE A 206 -14.12 15.48 -9.43
C ILE A 206 -15.59 15.07 -9.51
N ASP A 207 -15.88 13.87 -10.01
CA ASP A 207 -17.25 13.38 -10.16
C ASP A 207 -17.92 13.09 -8.80
N TYR A 208 -17.12 12.99 -7.74
CA TYR A 208 -17.55 12.60 -6.41
C TYR A 208 -17.42 13.70 -5.36
N ALA A 209 -16.70 14.80 -5.64
CA ALA A 209 -16.36 15.81 -4.64
C ALA A 209 -17.59 16.40 -3.93
N GLU A 210 -18.56 16.93 -4.68
CA GLU A 210 -19.81 17.47 -4.10
C GLU A 210 -20.66 16.38 -3.46
N ARG A 211 -20.78 15.23 -4.15
CA ARG A 211 -21.61 14.12 -3.69
C ARG A 211 -21.13 13.61 -2.35
N TRP A 212 -19.83 13.42 -2.19
CA TRP A 212 -19.24 12.93 -0.94
C TRP A 212 -19.05 14.04 0.09
N GLY A 213 -19.14 15.30 -0.33
CA GLY A 213 -18.90 16.47 0.54
C GLY A 213 -17.42 16.69 0.85
N ILE A 214 -16.51 16.18 0.00
CA ILE A 214 -15.06 16.18 0.21
C ILE A 214 -14.41 17.01 -0.89
N ASP A 215 -14.19 18.30 -0.62
CA ASP A 215 -13.67 19.22 -1.64
C ASP A 215 -12.27 18.82 -2.14
N ALA A 216 -11.46 18.18 -1.29
CA ALA A 216 -10.16 17.66 -1.71
C ALA A 216 -10.25 16.63 -2.85
N CYS A 217 -11.40 15.98 -3.06
CA CYS A 217 -11.60 15.05 -4.17
C CYS A 217 -11.50 15.72 -5.54
N TYR A 218 -11.72 17.04 -5.65
CA TYR A 218 -11.49 17.79 -6.89
C TYR A 218 -10.05 17.66 -7.42
N LEU A 219 -9.09 17.39 -6.53
CA LEU A 219 -7.67 17.25 -6.88
C LEU A 219 -7.24 15.81 -7.12
N LEU A 220 -8.13 14.84 -6.88
CA LEU A 220 -7.83 13.41 -7.03
C LEU A 220 -8.09 12.98 -8.47
N SER A 221 -7.02 12.67 -9.19
CA SER A 221 -7.07 12.06 -10.53
C SER A 221 -6.65 10.60 -10.55
N ARG A 222 -6.11 10.10 -9.43
CA ARG A 222 -5.58 8.75 -9.29
C ARG A 222 -5.74 8.26 -7.85
N ILE A 223 -5.80 6.94 -7.69
CA ILE A 223 -5.77 6.29 -6.38
C ILE A 223 -4.76 5.14 -6.39
N ALA A 224 -3.97 5.04 -5.33
CA ALA A 224 -2.94 4.01 -5.23
C ALA A 224 -3.56 2.64 -4.90
N ASP A 225 -2.99 1.58 -5.48
CA ASP A 225 -3.56 0.23 -5.42
C ASP A 225 -2.47 -0.85 -5.45
N PRO A 226 -2.46 -1.79 -4.49
CA PRO A 226 -1.44 -2.83 -4.46
C PRO A 226 -1.57 -3.81 -5.64
N GLY A 227 -2.76 -3.95 -6.21
CA GLY A 227 -2.99 -4.67 -7.47
C GLY A 227 -2.37 -4.00 -8.70
N VAL A 228 -2.23 -2.66 -8.69
CA VAL A 228 -1.49 -1.93 -9.75
C VAL A 228 0.01 -2.13 -9.58
N ILE A 229 0.52 -2.14 -8.34
CA ILE A 229 1.91 -2.53 -8.09
C ILE A 229 2.14 -3.97 -8.60
N ALA A 230 1.28 -4.91 -8.23
CA ALA A 230 1.38 -6.30 -8.68
C ALA A 230 1.39 -6.43 -10.21
N GLU A 231 0.51 -5.70 -10.90
CA GLU A 231 0.49 -5.63 -12.36
C GLU A 231 1.80 -5.08 -12.92
N SER A 232 2.30 -3.95 -12.41
CA SER A 232 3.59 -3.37 -12.81
C SER A 232 4.73 -4.38 -12.66
N LEU A 233 4.81 -5.06 -11.51
CA LEU A 233 5.85 -6.04 -11.25
C LEU A 233 5.75 -7.27 -12.16
N SER A 234 4.53 -7.69 -12.51
CA SER A 234 4.28 -8.82 -13.41
C SER A 234 4.69 -8.55 -14.87
N ILE A 235 4.62 -7.28 -15.29
CA ILE A 235 5.00 -6.87 -16.65
C ILE A 235 6.52 -6.70 -16.75
N THR A 236 7.16 -6.24 -15.66
CA THR A 236 8.61 -6.01 -15.63
C THR A 236 9.43 -7.28 -15.62
N ASP A 237 8.85 -8.46 -15.38
CA ASP A 237 9.45 -9.81 -15.38
C ASP A 237 10.99 -9.87 -15.47
N ILE A 238 11.65 -9.31 -14.45
CA ILE A 238 13.06 -9.57 -14.13
C ILE A 238 13.02 -10.68 -13.09
N GLY A 239 13.04 -11.93 -13.57
CA GLY A 239 13.68 -13.04 -12.87
C GLY A 239 13.03 -13.53 -11.58
N TYR A 240 11.75 -13.90 -11.60
CA TYR A 240 11.35 -15.08 -10.84
C TYR A 240 10.51 -15.95 -11.76
N ASP A 241 11.15 -16.99 -12.29
CA ASP A 241 10.47 -18.07 -13.00
C ASP A 241 9.18 -18.40 -12.25
N ARG A 242 8.04 -18.28 -12.95
CA ARG A 242 6.80 -18.95 -12.56
C ARG A 242 7.18 -20.36 -12.12
N PRO A 243 6.59 -20.93 -11.06
CA PRO A 243 6.79 -22.32 -10.76
C PRO A 243 6.33 -23.11 -11.99
N VAL A 244 7.29 -23.52 -12.81
CA VAL A 244 7.12 -24.62 -13.73
C VAL A 244 6.72 -25.74 -12.79
N ASN A 245 5.51 -26.26 -12.97
CA ASN A 245 5.15 -27.57 -12.48
C ASN A 245 6.21 -28.54 -13.02
N ARG A 246 7.32 -28.69 -12.29
CA ARG A 246 8.14 -29.88 -12.36
C ARG A 246 7.28 -30.91 -11.68
N GLU A 247 6.43 -31.54 -12.48
CA GLU A 247 6.05 -32.91 -12.24
C GLU A 247 7.33 -33.64 -11.83
N THR A 248 7.37 -34.00 -10.56
CA THR A 248 8.32 -34.93 -10.02
C THR A 248 8.18 -36.22 -10.83
N GLY A 249 9.18 -36.54 -11.66
CA GLY A 249 9.50 -37.94 -11.93
C GLY A 249 9.90 -38.65 -10.62
N PRO A 250 10.20 -39.96 -10.60
CA PRO A 250 10.60 -40.81 -11.74
C PRO A 250 10.00 -42.23 -11.77
N ALA A 251 10.02 -42.86 -12.95
CA ALA A 251 10.52 -44.22 -13.23
C ALA A 251 10.46 -44.46 -14.74
#